data_AF-A0A7W7QAZ0-F1
#
_entry.id   AF-A0A7W7QAZ0-F1
#
_cell.length_a   1.000
_cell.length_b   1.000
_cell.length_c   1.000
_cell.angle_alpha   90.00
_cell.angle_beta   90.00
_cell.angle_gamma   90.00
#
_symmetry.space_group_name_H-M   'P 1'
#
loop_
_entity.id
_entity.type
_entity.pdbx_description
1 polymer ?
#
loop_
_entity_poly.entity_id
_entity_poly.type
_entity_poly.pdbx_seq_one_letter_code
_entity_poly.pdbx_strand_id
1 'polypeptide(L)'
;MHTTRIGCGAGFSGDRIEPAGDLLRRGALADLVLECLGERTVAQAQQRRLADPALGYERRLPARFTRLLPLAFSHGVRVITNMGAANPLAAGRVTASIMSTLGLSGRVAVVTGDDVLSEVDLDAPAWETGRPLREHGEIVSANAYLGADAVLPALVADVVITGRVADPSLFVAPLADRLGWDLDDVPSIAAGTLVGHLLECAGQLTGGYFADPGYQDVPDLHALGFPYADVSFDGTAALGKLPGTGGLLNRQTVREQLLYEITDPAAYLTPDVTLDVRGVRITDDTRISGARGTSRPETLKVSVGYRAGSKVEAEISYAGPNAAARGALAAEIVTRRLTGVPVRAEVLGGETDCRVRVAAISHDAALLDRVGDEVESLYTNGPAGGGGFRAHVTEVIGIASTTIPREAVRPSVTFLEVPGATA
;
A
#
# COMPACT_ATOMS: atom_id res chain seq x y z
N MET A 1 1.18 -7.31 -34.03
CA MET A 1 0.36 -7.68 -32.86
C MET A 1 0.25 -6.44 -32.01
N HIS A 2 -0.94 -6.11 -31.55
CA HIS A 2 -1.16 -4.93 -30.71
C HIS A 2 -0.65 -5.25 -29.30
N THR A 3 0.33 -4.48 -28.82
CA THR A 3 1.02 -4.68 -27.55
C THR A 3 1.14 -3.33 -26.85
N THR A 4 0.96 -3.31 -25.54
CA THR A 4 1.18 -2.13 -24.70
C THR A 4 2.21 -2.44 -23.62
N ARG A 5 2.94 -1.42 -23.16
CA ARG A 5 3.90 -1.57 -22.06
C ARG A 5 3.47 -0.75 -20.86
N ILE A 6 3.33 -1.41 -19.71
CA ILE A 6 2.95 -0.78 -18.44
C ILE A 6 4.02 -1.03 -17.39
N GLY A 7 4.35 -0.01 -16.59
CA GLY A 7 5.33 -0.10 -15.50
C GLY A 7 4.72 0.14 -14.12
N CYS A 8 5.37 -0.38 -13.10
CA CYS A 8 5.06 -0.04 -11.70
C CYS A 8 6.17 0.81 -11.10
N GLY A 9 5.85 2.02 -10.67
CA GLY A 9 6.80 2.99 -10.12
C GLY A 9 6.83 3.07 -8.59
N ALA A 10 5.91 2.39 -7.90
CA ALA A 10 5.89 2.23 -6.45
C ALA A 10 4.94 1.10 -6.11
N GLY A 11 5.27 0.31 -5.08
CA GLY A 11 4.39 -0.75 -4.56
C GLY A 11 3.91 -0.54 -3.12
N PHE A 12 4.18 0.63 -2.53
CA PHE A 12 3.59 1.08 -1.27
C PHE A 12 3.86 2.58 -1.00
N SER A 13 3.15 3.15 -0.02
CA SER A 13 3.27 4.57 0.39
C SER A 13 4.71 5.01 0.71
N GLY A 14 5.50 4.13 1.32
CA GLY A 14 6.87 4.41 1.76
C GLY A 14 7.96 4.08 0.74
N ASP A 15 7.59 3.60 -0.45
CA ASP A 15 8.55 3.06 -1.41
C ASP A 15 9.50 4.12 -1.97
N ARG A 16 10.64 3.62 -2.47
CA ARG A 16 11.59 4.41 -3.28
C ARG A 16 10.92 4.90 -4.55
N ILE A 17 11.43 6.02 -5.07
CA ILE A 17 10.85 6.65 -6.28
C ILE A 17 11.88 6.83 -7.40
N GLU A 18 13.17 6.66 -7.09
CA GLU A 18 14.23 6.67 -8.09
C GLU A 18 13.97 5.69 -9.24
N PRO A 19 13.57 4.41 -8.98
CA PRO A 19 13.35 3.45 -10.07
C PRO A 19 12.19 3.82 -11.00
N ALA A 20 11.17 4.52 -10.51
CA ALA A 20 10.11 5.08 -11.36
C ALA A 20 10.64 6.10 -12.35
N GLY A 21 11.56 6.98 -11.92
CA GLY A 21 12.22 7.93 -12.80
C GLY A 21 13.05 7.23 -13.88
N ASP A 22 13.66 6.09 -13.56
CA ASP A 22 14.39 5.28 -14.53
C ASP A 22 13.45 4.64 -15.56
N LEU A 23 12.32 4.10 -15.10
CA LEU A 23 11.25 3.57 -15.96
C LEU A 23 10.71 4.63 -16.92
N LEU A 24 10.45 5.84 -16.45
CA LEU A 24 9.98 6.94 -17.32
C LEU A 24 11.01 7.30 -18.40
N ARG A 25 12.30 7.31 -18.07
CA ARG A 25 13.37 7.68 -19.03
C ARG A 25 13.72 6.60 -20.03
N ARG A 26 13.69 5.33 -19.61
CA ARG A 26 14.29 4.21 -20.36
C ARG A 26 13.30 3.08 -20.67
N GLY A 27 12.12 3.10 -20.07
CA GLY A 27 11.15 2.00 -20.15
C GLY A 27 10.27 2.03 -21.40
N ALA A 28 10.13 3.18 -22.07
CA ALA A 28 9.19 3.35 -23.19
C ALA A 28 7.77 2.89 -22.84
N LEU A 29 7.27 3.36 -21.68
CA LEU A 29 5.98 2.96 -21.13
C LEU A 29 4.84 3.71 -21.84
N ALA A 30 3.68 3.07 -21.95
CA ALA A 30 2.42 3.76 -22.23
C ALA A 30 1.80 4.34 -20.95
N ASP A 31 1.95 3.60 -19.85
CA ASP A 31 1.35 3.89 -18.55
C ASP A 31 2.34 3.56 -17.42
N LEU A 32 2.37 4.40 -16.39
CA LEU A 32 3.09 4.16 -15.14
C LEU A 32 2.09 4.17 -13.98
N VAL A 33 2.00 3.06 -13.25
CA VAL A 33 1.18 2.93 -12.05
C VAL A 33 2.04 3.18 -10.82
N LEU A 34 1.55 3.98 -9.87
CA LEU A 34 2.11 4.10 -8.52
C LEU A 34 1.07 3.53 -7.55
N GLU A 35 1.23 2.25 -7.20
CA GLU A 35 0.48 1.60 -6.13
C GLU A 35 1.09 2.08 -4.80
N CYS A 36 0.28 2.74 -3.98
CA CYS A 36 0.76 3.41 -2.77
C CYS A 36 -0.13 3.17 -1.56
N LEU A 37 -1.12 2.29 -1.65
CA LEU A 37 -2.19 2.21 -0.67
C LEU A 37 -2.41 0.75 -0.27
N GLY A 38 -2.07 0.43 0.98
CA GLY A 38 -2.59 -0.77 1.66
C GLY A 38 -3.67 -0.39 2.68
N GLU A 39 -4.30 -1.39 3.30
CA GLU A 39 -5.35 -1.23 4.32
C GLU A 39 -4.94 -0.23 5.41
N ARG A 40 -3.74 -0.41 5.97
CA ARG A 40 -3.20 0.44 7.05
C ARG A 40 -3.02 1.89 6.63
N THR A 41 -2.63 2.12 5.37
CA THR A 41 -2.35 3.46 4.85
C THR A 41 -3.63 4.28 4.72
N VAL A 42 -4.75 3.64 4.34
CA VAL A 42 -6.07 4.29 4.28
C VAL A 42 -6.51 4.75 5.67
N ALA A 43 -6.42 3.90 6.69
CA ALA A 43 -6.77 4.28 8.06
C ALA A 43 -5.96 5.48 8.58
N GLN A 44 -4.64 5.48 8.36
CA GLN A 44 -3.78 6.61 8.74
C GLN A 44 -4.09 7.88 7.93
N ALA A 45 -4.51 7.73 6.68
CA ALA A 45 -4.96 8.83 5.86
C ALA A 45 -6.29 9.41 6.37
N GLN A 46 -7.22 8.57 6.81
CA GLN A 46 -8.49 8.98 7.40
C GLN A 46 -8.28 9.72 8.73
N GLN A 47 -7.41 9.23 9.61
CA GLN A 47 -7.03 9.97 10.83
C GLN A 47 -6.55 11.40 10.53
N ARG A 48 -5.71 11.56 9.49
CA ARG A 48 -5.23 12.87 9.07
C ARG A 48 -6.35 13.74 8.51
N ARG A 49 -7.28 13.18 7.73
CA ARG A 49 -8.44 13.90 7.20
C ARG A 49 -9.41 14.34 8.30
N LEU A 50 -9.59 13.51 9.34
CA LEU A 50 -10.39 13.85 10.51
C LEU A 50 -9.77 15.01 11.31
N ALA A 51 -8.44 15.04 11.41
CA ALA A 51 -7.73 16.14 12.06
C ALA A 51 -7.74 17.43 11.22
N ASP A 52 -7.60 17.32 9.90
CA ASP A 52 -7.66 18.43 8.95
C ASP A 52 -8.31 17.97 7.63
N PRO A 53 -9.50 18.48 7.28
CA PRO A 53 -10.21 18.12 6.04
C PRO A 53 -9.45 18.40 4.73
N ALA A 54 -8.40 19.23 4.76
CA ALA A 54 -7.52 19.46 3.61
C ALA A 54 -6.47 18.37 3.40
N LEU A 55 -6.25 17.51 4.41
CA LEU A 55 -5.31 16.39 4.37
C LEU A 55 -6.03 15.08 4.00
N GLY A 56 -5.33 13.96 4.17
CA GLY A 56 -5.87 12.62 3.87
C GLY A 56 -5.42 12.01 2.55
N TYR A 57 -4.69 12.74 1.72
CA TYR A 57 -3.94 12.15 0.61
C TYR A 57 -2.54 11.68 1.04
N GLU A 58 -1.83 10.95 0.20
CA GLU A 58 -0.46 10.49 0.48
C GLU A 58 0.50 11.68 0.68
N ARG A 59 1.17 11.74 1.83
CA ARG A 59 2.06 12.88 2.20
C ARG A 59 3.21 13.06 1.22
N ARG A 60 3.68 11.98 0.61
CA ARG A 60 4.77 12.00 -0.37
C ARG A 60 4.33 12.40 -1.78
N LEU A 61 3.02 12.52 -2.06
CA LEU A 61 2.50 12.89 -3.38
C LEU A 61 3.18 14.15 -3.94
N PRO A 62 3.32 15.27 -3.20
CA PRO A 62 3.94 16.47 -3.75
C PRO A 62 5.39 16.25 -4.19
N ALA A 63 6.21 15.62 -3.34
CA ALA A 63 7.61 15.35 -3.65
C ALA A 63 7.76 14.37 -4.83
N ARG A 64 6.92 13.34 -4.88
CA ARG A 64 6.94 12.34 -5.97
C ARG A 64 6.53 12.97 -7.30
N PHE A 65 5.43 13.72 -7.34
CA PHE A 65 4.93 14.32 -8.58
C PHE A 65 5.79 15.48 -9.09
N THR A 66 6.38 16.29 -8.20
CA THR A 66 7.38 17.29 -8.61
C THR A 66 8.54 16.65 -9.37
N ARG A 67 8.93 15.42 -9.01
CA ARG A 67 10.02 14.68 -9.66
C ARG A 67 9.59 13.92 -10.91
N LEU A 68 8.43 13.26 -10.87
CA LEU A 68 8.02 12.32 -11.91
C LEU A 68 7.23 12.95 -13.05
N LEU A 69 6.37 13.94 -12.78
CA LEU A 69 5.51 14.51 -13.82
C LEU A 69 6.28 15.14 -14.99
N PRO A 70 7.40 15.88 -14.79
CA PRO A 70 8.18 16.38 -15.91
C PRO A 70 8.65 15.27 -16.85
N LEU A 71 9.08 14.13 -16.29
CA LEU A 71 9.54 12.98 -17.05
C LEU A 71 8.37 12.27 -17.76
N ALA A 72 7.24 12.10 -17.06
CA ALA A 72 6.06 11.46 -17.63
C ALA A 72 5.53 12.25 -18.84
N PHE A 73 5.39 13.56 -18.69
CA PHE A 73 4.95 14.44 -19.78
C PHE A 73 5.96 14.48 -20.94
N SER A 74 7.27 14.57 -20.68
CA SER A 74 8.28 14.59 -21.75
C SER A 74 8.31 13.30 -22.57
N HIS A 75 7.87 12.18 -21.99
CA HIS A 75 7.83 10.87 -22.63
C HIS A 75 6.41 10.43 -23.05
N GLY A 76 5.38 11.26 -22.84
CA GLY A 76 4.00 10.92 -23.18
C GLY A 76 3.41 9.75 -22.38
N VAL A 77 3.86 9.56 -21.14
CA VAL A 77 3.43 8.47 -20.25
C VAL A 77 2.30 8.95 -19.35
N ARG A 78 1.17 8.24 -19.37
CA ARG A 78 0.05 8.50 -18.42
C ARG A 78 0.40 7.94 -17.04
N VAL A 79 0.11 8.70 -15.99
CA VAL A 79 0.39 8.31 -14.59
C VAL A 79 -0.91 7.97 -13.88
N ILE A 80 -0.97 6.81 -13.23
CA ILE A 80 -2.16 6.33 -12.50
C ILE A 80 -1.75 6.01 -11.07
N THR A 81 -2.52 6.44 -10.08
CA THR A 81 -2.18 6.21 -8.67
C THR A 81 -3.38 6.23 -7.75
N ASN A 82 -3.31 5.48 -6.65
CA ASN A 82 -4.22 5.56 -5.52
C ASN A 82 -3.69 6.42 -4.35
N MET A 83 -2.70 7.28 -4.61
CA MET A 83 -2.20 8.28 -3.64
C MET A 83 -3.26 9.30 -3.20
N GLY A 84 -4.46 9.30 -3.80
CA GLY A 84 -5.60 10.04 -3.27
C GLY A 84 -6.03 9.57 -1.89
N ALA A 85 -5.81 8.29 -1.58
CA ALA A 85 -6.08 7.68 -0.27
C ALA A 85 -7.46 8.09 0.28
N ALA A 86 -7.52 8.78 1.41
CA ALA A 86 -8.76 9.24 2.04
C ALA A 86 -9.30 10.56 1.47
N ASN A 87 -8.53 11.28 0.66
CA ASN A 87 -8.94 12.57 0.07
C ASN A 87 -8.46 12.73 -1.39
N PRO A 88 -9.05 11.99 -2.34
CA PRO A 88 -8.64 12.05 -3.74
C PRO A 88 -8.80 13.43 -4.36
N LEU A 89 -9.82 14.20 -3.97
CA LEU A 89 -10.04 15.56 -4.49
C LEU A 89 -8.94 16.53 -4.06
N ALA A 90 -8.47 16.47 -2.81
CA ALA A 90 -7.34 17.27 -2.37
C ALA A 90 -6.06 16.88 -3.12
N ALA A 91 -5.82 15.58 -3.32
CA ALA A 91 -4.70 15.08 -4.12
C ALA A 91 -4.72 15.61 -5.57
N GLY A 92 -5.91 15.63 -6.19
CA GLY A 92 -6.14 16.22 -7.52
C GLY A 92 -5.78 17.69 -7.58
N ARG A 93 -6.26 18.50 -6.63
CA ARG A 93 -5.95 19.94 -6.57
C ARG A 93 -4.46 20.21 -6.36
N VAL A 94 -3.82 19.46 -5.46
CA VAL A 94 -2.38 19.56 -5.22
C VAL A 94 -1.60 19.20 -6.48
N THR A 95 -2.01 18.14 -7.18
CA THR A 95 -1.39 17.72 -8.45
C THR A 95 -1.54 18.78 -9.54
N ALA A 96 -2.73 19.34 -9.72
CA ALA A 96 -2.98 20.42 -10.66
C ALA A 96 -2.10 21.64 -10.35
N SER A 97 -1.96 22.01 -9.07
CA SER A 97 -1.07 23.10 -8.65
C SER A 97 0.41 22.82 -8.93
N ILE A 98 0.86 21.58 -8.75
CA ILE A 98 2.23 21.15 -9.07
C ILE A 98 2.46 21.25 -10.58
N MET A 99 1.54 20.75 -11.39
CA MET A 99 1.60 20.84 -12.85
C MET A 99 1.70 22.31 -13.31
N SER A 100 0.86 23.20 -12.78
CA SER A 100 0.94 24.64 -13.09
C SER A 100 2.30 25.24 -12.72
N THR A 101 2.84 24.88 -11.56
CA THR A 101 4.15 25.37 -11.08
C THR A 101 5.30 24.88 -11.94
N LEU A 102 5.18 23.67 -12.48
CA LEU A 102 6.16 23.07 -13.41
C LEU A 102 5.97 23.52 -14.86
N GLY A 103 4.96 24.33 -15.16
CA GLY A 103 4.64 24.75 -16.53
C GLY A 103 4.09 23.62 -17.41
N LEU A 104 3.52 22.58 -16.80
CA LEU A 104 2.88 21.46 -17.50
C LEU A 104 1.40 21.77 -17.73
N SER A 105 0.91 21.48 -18.92
CA SER A 105 -0.51 21.58 -19.28
C SER A 105 -1.09 20.23 -19.61
N GLY A 106 -2.32 19.98 -19.17
CA GLY A 106 -2.97 18.70 -19.33
C GLY A 106 -4.14 18.56 -18.38
N ARG A 107 -4.58 17.32 -18.18
CA ARG A 107 -5.77 16.99 -17.40
C ARG A 107 -5.43 16.05 -16.25
N VAL A 108 -5.98 16.35 -15.07
CA VAL A 108 -5.98 15.45 -13.91
C VAL A 108 -7.40 14.91 -13.75
N ALA A 109 -7.55 13.58 -13.71
CA ALA A 109 -8.80 12.94 -13.35
C ALA A 109 -8.73 12.40 -11.92
N VAL A 110 -9.79 12.64 -11.15
CA VAL A 110 -9.93 12.16 -9.78
C VAL A 110 -11.09 11.20 -9.68
N VAL A 111 -10.82 9.97 -9.28
CA VAL A 111 -11.84 8.93 -9.04
C VAL A 111 -12.19 8.90 -7.55
N THR A 112 -13.48 9.02 -7.24
CA THR A 112 -14.06 8.93 -5.89
C THR A 112 -15.21 7.93 -5.87
N GLY A 113 -15.78 7.69 -4.69
CA GLY A 113 -16.92 6.79 -4.48
C GLY A 113 -16.54 5.51 -3.74
N ASP A 114 -15.27 5.38 -3.33
CA ASP A 114 -14.79 4.30 -2.48
C ASP A 114 -15.18 4.49 -1.00
N ASP A 115 -15.31 5.73 -0.53
CA ASP A 115 -15.78 6.04 0.83
C ASP A 115 -17.27 5.68 0.97
N VAL A 116 -17.55 4.58 1.68
CA VAL A 116 -18.88 3.96 1.86
C VAL A 116 -19.29 3.91 3.33
N LEU A 117 -18.75 4.81 4.15
CA LEU A 117 -19.00 4.84 5.60
C LEU A 117 -20.48 5.01 5.94
N SER A 118 -21.25 5.72 5.11
CA SER A 118 -22.69 5.90 5.30
C SER A 118 -23.53 4.69 4.86
N GLU A 119 -22.97 3.84 4.01
CA GLU A 119 -23.67 2.74 3.34
C GLU A 119 -23.34 1.37 3.96
N VAL A 120 -22.24 1.27 4.70
CA VAL A 120 -21.81 0.01 5.31
C VAL A 120 -22.77 -0.42 6.43
N ASP A 121 -23.19 -1.69 6.38
CA ASP A 121 -24.00 -2.28 7.45
C ASP A 121 -23.13 -2.58 8.67
N LEU A 122 -23.33 -1.84 9.74
CA LEU A 122 -22.57 -1.99 10.99
C LEU A 122 -22.92 -3.27 11.77
N ASP A 123 -24.02 -3.94 11.43
CA ASP A 123 -24.40 -5.25 11.98
C ASP A 123 -23.80 -6.42 11.18
N ALA A 124 -23.22 -6.14 10.00
CA ALA A 124 -22.52 -7.15 9.21
C ALA A 124 -21.32 -7.73 9.99
N PRO A 125 -21.04 -9.03 9.85
CA PRO A 125 -19.92 -9.67 10.52
C PRO A 125 -18.59 -9.23 9.89
N ALA A 126 -17.65 -8.80 10.73
CA ALA A 126 -16.25 -8.65 10.35
C ALA A 126 -15.68 -10.02 9.97
N TRP A 127 -15.03 -10.14 8.82
CA TRP A 127 -14.45 -11.39 8.34
C TRP A 127 -13.46 -12.01 9.32
N GLU A 128 -12.67 -11.17 10.00
CA GLU A 128 -11.59 -11.61 10.89
C GLU A 128 -12.09 -12.21 12.20
N THR A 129 -13.31 -11.90 12.64
CA THR A 129 -13.81 -12.31 13.96
C THR A 129 -15.21 -12.91 13.97
N GLY A 130 -15.98 -12.72 12.90
CA GLY A 130 -17.39 -13.10 12.81
C GLY A 130 -18.33 -12.22 13.65
N ARG A 131 -17.83 -11.23 14.38
CA ARG A 131 -18.62 -10.31 15.21
C ARG A 131 -19.11 -9.10 14.41
N PRO A 132 -20.24 -8.48 14.78
CA PRO A 132 -20.71 -7.26 14.15
C PRO A 132 -19.66 -6.14 14.20
N LEU A 133 -19.49 -5.38 13.10
CA LEU A 133 -18.52 -4.29 12.99
C LEU A 133 -18.63 -3.30 14.16
N ARG A 134 -19.85 -2.95 14.58
CA ARG A 134 -20.08 -2.01 15.70
C ARG A 134 -19.48 -2.45 17.04
N GLU A 135 -19.17 -3.73 17.22
CA GLU A 135 -18.61 -4.24 18.47
C GLU A 135 -17.08 -4.10 18.57
N HIS A 136 -16.42 -3.68 17.49
CA HIS A 136 -14.96 -3.50 17.45
C HIS A 136 -14.50 -2.15 18.02
N GLY A 137 -15.37 -1.14 18.00
CA GLY A 137 -15.07 0.21 18.44
C GLY A 137 -15.83 1.24 17.60
N GLU A 138 -15.52 2.52 17.79
CA GLU A 138 -16.04 3.58 16.95
C GLU A 138 -15.49 3.44 15.52
N ILE A 139 -16.37 3.25 14.54
CA ILE A 139 -15.99 3.18 13.13
C ILE A 139 -15.67 4.58 12.63
N VAL A 140 -14.48 4.74 12.04
CA VAL A 140 -13.96 6.03 11.55
C VAL A 140 -13.80 6.07 10.04
N SER A 141 -13.83 4.93 9.36
CA SER A 141 -13.74 4.85 7.90
C SER A 141 -14.30 3.53 7.36
N ALA A 142 -14.85 3.55 6.16
CA ALA A 142 -15.15 2.35 5.39
C ALA A 142 -14.86 2.64 3.92
N ASN A 143 -13.94 1.89 3.30
CA ASN A 143 -13.52 2.11 1.93
C ASN A 143 -13.68 0.83 1.09
N ALA A 144 -14.55 0.89 0.09
CA ALA A 144 -14.77 -0.18 -0.88
C ALA A 144 -13.60 -0.28 -1.86
N TYR A 145 -13.25 -1.50 -2.24
CA TYR A 145 -12.22 -1.77 -3.23
C TYR A 145 -12.84 -1.62 -4.61
N LEU A 146 -12.70 -0.44 -5.20
CA LEU A 146 -13.19 -0.18 -6.56
C LEU A 146 -12.44 -1.03 -7.59
N GLY A 147 -13.12 -1.35 -8.70
CA GLY A 147 -12.55 -2.07 -9.83
C GLY A 147 -12.06 -1.17 -10.96
N ALA A 148 -11.63 -1.80 -12.04
CA ALA A 148 -11.19 -1.15 -13.26
C ALA A 148 -12.33 -0.37 -13.94
N ASP A 149 -13.58 -0.78 -13.73
CA ASP A 149 -14.79 -0.09 -14.20
C ASP A 149 -14.90 1.35 -13.67
N ALA A 150 -14.47 1.59 -12.43
CA ALA A 150 -14.41 2.92 -11.84
C ALA A 150 -13.28 3.80 -12.40
N VAL A 151 -12.18 3.18 -12.83
CA VAL A 151 -10.96 3.88 -13.27
C VAL A 151 -10.97 4.15 -14.78
N LEU A 152 -11.53 3.25 -15.58
CA LEU A 152 -11.55 3.31 -17.04
C LEU A 152 -12.04 4.67 -17.60
N PRO A 153 -13.13 5.30 -17.09
CA PRO A 153 -13.58 6.59 -17.59
C PRO A 153 -12.61 7.75 -17.32
N ALA A 154 -11.71 7.60 -16.35
CA ALA A 154 -10.71 8.61 -15.98
C ALA A 154 -9.47 8.57 -16.89
N LEU A 155 -9.28 7.51 -17.66
CA LEU A 155 -8.08 7.29 -18.47
C LEU A 155 -7.94 8.25 -19.66
N VAL A 156 -8.94 9.08 -19.94
CA VAL A 156 -8.82 10.21 -20.88
C VAL A 156 -7.95 11.37 -20.37
N ALA A 157 -7.39 11.27 -19.16
CA ALA A 157 -6.52 12.25 -18.53
C ALA A 157 -5.06 11.81 -18.49
N ASP A 158 -4.13 12.77 -18.34
CA ASP A 158 -2.69 12.52 -18.27
C ASP A 158 -2.27 11.96 -16.89
N VAL A 159 -2.98 12.39 -15.84
CA VAL A 159 -2.78 11.93 -14.47
C VAL A 159 -4.11 11.48 -13.88
N VAL A 160 -4.19 10.23 -13.43
CA VAL A 160 -5.36 9.66 -12.77
C VAL A 160 -5.04 9.41 -11.30
N ILE A 161 -5.87 9.95 -10.42
CA ILE A 161 -5.73 9.82 -8.97
C ILE A 161 -7.00 9.21 -8.41
N THR A 162 -6.85 8.17 -7.62
CA THR A 162 -7.97 7.43 -7.02
C THR A 162 -7.85 7.40 -5.50
N GLY A 163 -8.97 7.09 -4.83
CA GLY A 163 -8.99 6.61 -3.44
C GLY A 163 -8.65 5.12 -3.38
N ARG A 164 -9.42 4.34 -2.61
CA ARG A 164 -9.27 2.88 -2.60
C ARG A 164 -9.75 2.26 -3.92
N VAL A 165 -8.83 1.58 -4.59
CA VAL A 165 -9.04 0.72 -5.75
C VAL A 165 -8.32 -0.58 -5.42
N ALA A 166 -8.80 -1.73 -5.88
CA ALA A 166 -8.02 -2.96 -5.73
C ALA A 166 -6.71 -2.84 -6.51
N ASP A 167 -5.62 -3.26 -5.88
CA ASP A 167 -4.25 -3.11 -6.37
C ASP A 167 -4.09 -3.57 -7.83
N PRO A 168 -4.60 -4.75 -8.28
CA PRO A 168 -4.44 -5.15 -9.67
C PRO A 168 -5.35 -4.36 -10.61
N SER A 169 -6.48 -3.83 -10.13
CA SER A 169 -7.43 -3.05 -10.91
C SER A 169 -6.84 -1.74 -11.44
N LEU A 170 -5.82 -1.19 -10.76
CA LEU A 170 -5.03 -0.05 -11.25
C LEU A 170 -4.27 -0.35 -12.54
N PHE A 171 -3.99 -1.62 -12.83
CA PHE A 171 -3.35 -2.10 -14.05
C PHE A 171 -4.36 -2.65 -15.06
N VAL A 172 -5.42 -3.32 -14.60
CA VAL A 172 -6.49 -3.82 -15.48
C VAL A 172 -7.10 -2.68 -16.30
N ALA A 173 -7.40 -1.54 -15.67
CA ALA A 173 -8.01 -0.40 -16.35
C ALA A 173 -7.17 0.13 -17.53
N PRO A 174 -5.88 0.53 -17.37
CA PRO A 174 -5.06 0.96 -18.49
C PRO A 174 -4.78 -0.13 -19.51
N LEU A 175 -4.69 -1.40 -19.11
CA LEU A 175 -4.56 -2.49 -20.08
C LEU A 175 -5.81 -2.61 -20.97
N ALA A 176 -7.00 -2.55 -20.37
CA ALA A 176 -8.25 -2.59 -21.10
C ALA A 176 -8.40 -1.40 -22.06
N ASP A 177 -8.08 -0.19 -21.62
CA ASP A 177 -8.07 1.02 -22.45
C ASP A 177 -7.13 0.90 -23.64
N ARG A 178 -5.88 0.48 -23.40
CA ARG A 178 -4.85 0.41 -24.44
C ARG A 178 -5.11 -0.71 -25.44
N LEU A 179 -5.59 -1.86 -24.97
CA LEU A 179 -5.80 -3.04 -25.80
C LEU A 179 -7.22 -3.11 -26.38
N GLY A 180 -8.14 -2.25 -25.93
CA GLY A 180 -9.54 -2.28 -26.35
C GLY A 180 -10.28 -3.51 -25.81
N TRP A 181 -9.93 -3.97 -24.61
CA TRP A 181 -10.62 -5.08 -23.97
C TRP A 181 -11.97 -4.64 -23.41
N ASP A 182 -12.94 -5.55 -23.52
CA ASP A 182 -14.21 -5.44 -22.80
C ASP A 182 -14.00 -5.88 -21.35
N LEU A 183 -14.48 -5.08 -20.39
CA LEU A 183 -14.41 -5.42 -18.96
C LEU A 183 -15.30 -6.61 -18.59
N ASP A 184 -16.26 -6.97 -19.44
CA ASP A 184 -17.05 -8.19 -19.26
C ASP A 184 -16.39 -9.44 -19.90
N ASP A 185 -15.28 -9.29 -20.66
CA ASP A 185 -14.51 -10.41 -21.21
C ASP A 185 -13.58 -11.03 -20.15
N VAL A 186 -14.12 -12.02 -19.44
CA VAL A 186 -13.44 -12.72 -18.33
C VAL A 186 -12.02 -13.19 -18.65
N PRO A 187 -11.70 -13.81 -19.81
CA PRO A 187 -10.32 -14.19 -20.13
C PRO A 187 -9.35 -13.01 -20.16
N SER A 188 -9.72 -11.90 -20.82
CA SER A 188 -8.88 -10.70 -20.89
C SER A 188 -8.67 -10.08 -19.52
N ILE A 189 -9.73 -9.99 -18.71
CA ILE A 189 -9.65 -9.40 -17.37
C ILE A 189 -8.90 -10.30 -16.38
N ALA A 190 -9.01 -11.62 -16.50
CA ALA A 190 -8.16 -12.56 -15.75
C ALA A 190 -6.67 -12.36 -16.09
N ALA A 191 -6.34 -12.20 -17.39
CA ALA A 191 -4.97 -11.93 -17.81
C ALA A 191 -4.46 -10.57 -17.31
N GLY A 192 -5.27 -9.51 -17.43
CA GLY A 192 -4.96 -8.19 -16.90
C GLY A 192 -4.77 -8.19 -15.38
N THR A 193 -5.61 -8.92 -14.65
CA THR A 193 -5.53 -9.04 -13.19
C THR A 193 -4.26 -9.78 -12.77
N LEU A 194 -3.89 -10.86 -13.48
CA LEU A 194 -2.61 -11.54 -13.26
C LEU A 194 -1.41 -10.60 -13.48
N VAL A 195 -1.41 -9.83 -14.56
CA VAL A 195 -0.34 -8.85 -14.84
C VAL A 195 -0.29 -7.80 -13.73
N GLY A 196 -1.44 -7.24 -13.35
CA GLY A 196 -1.54 -6.26 -12.28
C GLY A 196 -0.99 -6.78 -10.96
N HIS A 197 -1.42 -7.98 -10.55
CA HIS A 197 -0.97 -8.61 -9.32
C HIS A 197 0.54 -8.84 -9.28
N LEU A 198 1.13 -9.19 -10.41
CA LEU A 198 2.59 -9.36 -10.50
C LEU A 198 3.34 -8.03 -10.46
N LEU A 199 2.73 -6.92 -10.88
CA LEU A 199 3.37 -5.60 -10.93
C LEU A 199 3.14 -4.75 -9.67
N GLU A 200 2.04 -4.92 -8.95
CA GLU A 200 1.57 -4.00 -7.90
C GLU A 200 2.56 -3.80 -6.75
N CYS A 201 3.29 -4.83 -6.31
CA CYS A 201 4.32 -4.71 -5.28
C CYS A 201 5.71 -4.26 -5.81
N ALA A 202 5.75 -3.74 -7.05
CA ALA A 202 6.92 -3.18 -7.71
C ALA A 202 8.20 -4.03 -7.56
N GLY A 203 9.11 -3.61 -6.67
CA GLY A 203 10.41 -4.24 -6.46
C GLY A 203 10.35 -5.71 -6.03
N GLN A 204 9.23 -6.20 -5.51
CA GLN A 204 9.12 -7.60 -5.09
C GLN A 204 9.32 -8.57 -6.26
N LEU A 205 8.69 -8.28 -7.40
CA LEU A 205 8.83 -9.08 -8.62
C LEU A 205 10.28 -9.17 -9.12
N THR A 206 11.10 -8.16 -8.80
CA THR A 206 12.48 -8.03 -9.23
C THR A 206 13.51 -8.33 -8.12
N GLY A 207 13.10 -9.02 -7.05
CA GLY A 207 14.00 -9.55 -6.03
C GLY A 207 13.97 -8.82 -4.68
N GLY A 208 13.17 -7.76 -4.54
CA GLY A 208 12.80 -7.24 -3.22
C GLY A 208 11.95 -8.27 -2.47
N TYR A 209 12.06 -8.34 -1.14
CA TYR A 209 11.35 -9.32 -0.30
C TYR A 209 11.67 -10.82 -0.55
N PHE A 210 12.26 -11.14 -1.70
CA PHE A 210 12.77 -12.45 -2.11
C PHE A 210 14.19 -12.73 -1.61
N ALA A 211 15.00 -11.68 -1.41
CA ALA A 211 16.41 -11.85 -1.05
C ALA A 211 16.57 -12.45 0.36
N ASP A 212 17.21 -13.61 0.44
CA ASP A 212 17.61 -14.29 1.68
C ASP A 212 19.10 -14.64 1.62
N PRO A 213 19.98 -13.87 2.30
CA PRO A 213 21.43 -14.03 2.18
C PRO A 213 21.92 -15.46 2.42
N GLY A 214 22.58 -16.04 1.41
CA GLY A 214 23.09 -17.41 1.44
C GLY A 214 22.11 -18.49 0.96
N TYR A 215 20.86 -18.12 0.64
CA TYR A 215 19.85 -19.01 0.08
C TYR A 215 19.30 -18.48 -1.26
N GLN A 216 18.89 -17.21 -1.28
CA GLN A 216 18.34 -16.50 -2.42
C GLN A 216 19.10 -15.18 -2.60
N ASP A 217 20.31 -15.27 -3.16
CA ASP A 217 21.14 -14.08 -3.35
C ASP A 217 20.61 -13.22 -4.52
N VAL A 218 20.41 -11.93 -4.24
CA VAL A 218 19.94 -10.95 -5.23
C VAL A 218 21.04 -9.92 -5.48
N PRO A 219 21.53 -9.77 -6.73
CA PRO A 219 22.62 -8.85 -7.04
C PRO A 219 22.18 -7.40 -6.90
N ASP A 220 23.07 -6.55 -6.37
CA ASP A 220 22.89 -5.10 -6.30
C ASP A 220 21.54 -4.63 -5.74
N LEU A 221 21.01 -5.31 -4.71
CA LEU A 221 19.69 -5.04 -4.13
C LEU A 221 19.51 -3.58 -3.67
N HIS A 222 20.59 -2.89 -3.28
CA HIS A 222 20.57 -1.46 -2.97
C HIS A 222 20.18 -0.56 -4.16
N ALA A 223 20.28 -1.05 -5.39
CA ALA A 223 19.93 -0.38 -6.65
C ALA A 223 18.81 -1.13 -7.41
N LEU A 224 17.91 -1.80 -6.67
CA LEU A 224 16.78 -2.57 -7.18
C LEU A 224 15.98 -1.81 -8.25
N GLY A 225 15.90 -2.37 -9.46
CA GLY A 225 15.10 -1.83 -10.55
C GLY A 225 13.65 -2.31 -10.47
N PHE A 226 12.69 -1.42 -10.74
CA PHE A 226 11.27 -1.76 -10.74
C PHE A 226 10.80 -2.38 -12.07
N PRO A 227 9.70 -3.17 -12.05
CA PRO A 227 9.28 -3.96 -13.19
C PRO A 227 8.43 -3.17 -14.19
N TYR A 228 8.34 -3.73 -15.39
CA TYR A 228 7.33 -3.44 -16.39
C TYR A 228 6.83 -4.75 -17.02
N ALA A 229 5.73 -4.68 -17.77
CA ALA A 229 5.23 -5.78 -18.59
C ALA A 229 4.90 -5.30 -20.00
N ASP A 230 5.32 -6.06 -21.00
CA ASP A 230 4.82 -5.97 -22.38
C ASP A 230 3.62 -6.90 -22.51
N VAL A 231 2.41 -6.36 -22.65
CA VAL A 231 1.15 -7.12 -22.67
C VAL A 231 0.56 -7.09 -24.07
N SER A 232 0.32 -8.28 -24.62
CA SER A 232 -0.32 -8.45 -25.92
C SER A 232 -1.84 -8.49 -25.79
N PHE A 233 -2.54 -8.19 -26.89
CA PHE A 233 -4.01 -8.24 -26.95
C PHE A 233 -4.61 -9.58 -26.48
N ASP A 234 -3.92 -10.70 -26.63
CA ASP A 234 -4.38 -12.03 -26.18
C ASP A 234 -4.16 -12.30 -24.68
N GLY A 235 -3.67 -11.30 -23.93
CA GLY A 235 -3.39 -11.41 -22.50
C GLY A 235 -2.06 -12.08 -22.15
N THR A 236 -1.27 -12.51 -23.14
CA THR A 236 0.11 -12.95 -22.88
C THR A 236 0.98 -11.75 -22.53
N ALA A 237 1.85 -11.91 -21.53
CA ALA A 237 2.73 -10.83 -21.08
C ALA A 237 4.17 -11.27 -20.90
N ALA A 238 5.12 -10.42 -21.29
CA ALA A 238 6.53 -10.58 -20.98
C ALA A 238 6.90 -9.61 -19.85
N LEU A 239 7.34 -10.16 -18.71
CA LEU A 239 7.79 -9.37 -17.58
C LEU A 239 9.22 -8.87 -17.83
N GLY A 240 9.52 -7.66 -17.40
CA GLY A 240 10.81 -7.05 -17.63
C GLY A 240 11.26 -6.15 -16.49
N LYS A 241 12.59 -5.93 -16.45
CA LYS A 241 13.24 -4.89 -15.65
C LYS A 241 14.28 -4.19 -16.51
N LEU A 242 14.63 -2.95 -16.16
CA LEU A 242 15.59 -2.19 -16.96
C LEU A 242 17.01 -2.79 -16.89
N PRO A 243 17.74 -2.89 -18.01
CA PRO A 243 19.16 -3.23 -18.00
C PRO A 243 19.99 -2.24 -17.16
N GLY A 244 21.03 -2.76 -16.52
CA GLY A 244 21.94 -1.97 -15.67
C GLY A 244 21.33 -1.51 -14.33
N THR A 245 20.18 -2.05 -13.93
CA THR A 245 19.63 -1.88 -12.58
C THR A 245 19.84 -3.16 -11.76
N GLY A 246 19.93 -3.04 -10.44
CA GLY A 246 20.04 -4.18 -9.53
C GLY A 246 18.76 -5.00 -9.44
N GLY A 247 18.80 -6.09 -8.69
CA GLY A 247 17.71 -7.05 -8.60
C GLY A 247 17.81 -8.18 -9.61
N LEU A 248 16.88 -9.12 -9.50
CA LEU A 248 16.78 -10.33 -10.29
C LEU A 248 15.32 -10.54 -10.73
N LEU A 249 15.10 -10.81 -12.02
CA LEU A 249 13.80 -11.21 -12.54
C LEU A 249 13.94 -12.58 -13.17
N ASN A 250 13.34 -13.60 -12.56
CA ASN A 250 13.38 -14.98 -13.05
C ASN A 250 12.11 -15.74 -12.64
N ARG A 251 12.02 -17.02 -13.00
CA ARG A 251 10.86 -17.85 -12.65
C ARG A 251 10.57 -17.96 -11.14
N GLN A 252 11.57 -17.85 -10.29
CA GLN A 252 11.39 -17.96 -8.84
C GLN A 252 10.76 -16.68 -8.29
N THR A 253 11.28 -15.50 -8.65
CA THR A 253 10.71 -14.22 -8.21
C THR A 253 9.28 -14.04 -8.74
N VAL A 254 9.00 -14.46 -9.97
CA VAL A 254 7.64 -14.43 -10.53
C VAL A 254 6.69 -15.38 -9.79
N ARG A 255 7.15 -16.58 -9.40
CA ARG A 255 6.32 -17.54 -8.65
C ARG A 255 6.04 -17.09 -7.22
N GLU A 256 7.01 -16.48 -6.57
CA GLU A 256 6.84 -15.94 -5.22
C GLU A 256 5.82 -14.81 -5.22
N GLN A 257 5.94 -13.86 -6.15
CA GLN A 257 4.95 -12.80 -6.34
C GLN A 257 3.57 -13.37 -6.71
N LEU A 258 3.50 -14.37 -7.58
CA LEU A 258 2.23 -14.98 -8.01
C LEU A 258 1.40 -15.56 -6.85
N LEU A 259 2.05 -16.01 -5.79
CA LEU A 259 1.39 -16.63 -4.64
C LEU A 259 1.30 -15.67 -3.43
N TYR A 260 1.87 -14.47 -3.56
CA TYR A 260 1.93 -13.49 -2.49
C TYR A 260 0.52 -12.95 -2.20
N GLU A 261 0.14 -12.92 -0.92
CA GLU A 261 -1.17 -12.41 -0.46
C GLU A 261 -2.42 -13.09 -1.06
N ILE A 262 -2.25 -14.22 -1.76
CA ILE A 262 -3.35 -15.05 -2.26
C ILE A 262 -3.67 -16.14 -1.23
N THR A 263 -4.88 -16.11 -0.69
CA THR A 263 -5.36 -17.14 0.25
C THR A 263 -5.81 -18.42 -0.47
N ASP A 264 -6.58 -18.28 -1.55
CA ASP A 264 -7.01 -19.40 -2.40
C ASP A 264 -6.55 -19.18 -3.85
N PRO A 265 -5.52 -19.92 -4.31
CA PRO A 265 -5.03 -19.84 -5.70
C PRO A 265 -6.07 -20.22 -6.76
N ALA A 266 -7.15 -20.91 -6.40
CA ALA A 266 -8.24 -21.23 -7.32
C ALA A 266 -9.30 -20.12 -7.41
N ALA A 267 -9.32 -19.19 -6.45
CA ALA A 267 -10.38 -18.20 -6.29
C ALA A 267 -9.87 -16.91 -5.61
N TYR A 268 -8.89 -16.25 -6.21
CA TYR A 268 -8.47 -14.92 -5.76
C TYR A 268 -9.54 -13.88 -6.14
N LEU A 269 -10.27 -13.41 -5.14
CA LEU A 269 -11.38 -12.46 -5.30
C LEU A 269 -10.84 -11.05 -5.55
N THR A 270 -11.11 -10.50 -6.73
CA THR A 270 -10.91 -9.08 -7.04
C THR A 270 -12.24 -8.45 -7.49
N PRO A 271 -12.34 -7.11 -7.51
CA PRO A 271 -13.52 -6.42 -8.03
C PRO A 271 -13.79 -6.70 -9.52
N ASP A 272 -12.78 -7.11 -10.28
CA ASP A 272 -12.89 -7.25 -11.74
C ASP A 272 -13.13 -8.71 -12.17
N VAL A 273 -12.63 -9.67 -11.39
CA VAL A 273 -12.71 -11.10 -11.72
C VAL A 273 -12.42 -11.91 -10.46
N THR A 274 -12.97 -13.12 -10.37
CA THR A 274 -12.42 -14.12 -9.44
C THR A 274 -11.34 -14.90 -10.18
N LEU A 275 -10.07 -14.61 -9.88
CA LEU A 275 -8.90 -15.12 -10.60
C LEU A 275 -8.50 -16.54 -10.13
N ASP A 276 -8.27 -17.44 -11.07
CA ASP A 276 -7.68 -18.77 -10.86
C ASP A 276 -6.27 -18.79 -11.46
N VAL A 277 -5.27 -18.90 -10.59
CA VAL A 277 -3.85 -18.88 -10.98
C VAL A 277 -3.24 -20.28 -11.13
N ARG A 278 -3.98 -21.36 -10.87
CA ARG A 278 -3.45 -22.75 -10.92
C ARG A 278 -3.01 -23.16 -12.32
N GLY A 279 -3.61 -22.55 -13.35
CA GLY A 279 -3.28 -22.78 -14.75
C GLY A 279 -2.15 -21.92 -15.32
N VAL A 280 -1.58 -21.00 -14.52
CA VAL A 280 -0.60 -20.03 -14.99
C VAL A 280 0.70 -20.72 -15.37
N ARG A 281 1.19 -20.41 -16.56
CA ARG A 281 2.48 -20.87 -17.08
C ARG A 281 3.48 -19.73 -17.08
N ILE A 282 4.67 -20.00 -16.56
CA ILE A 282 5.80 -19.07 -16.53
C ILE A 282 6.97 -19.73 -17.28
N THR A 283 7.41 -19.11 -18.36
CA THR A 283 8.56 -19.56 -19.17
C THR A 283 9.88 -19.05 -18.57
N ASP A 284 11.01 -19.57 -19.06
CA ASP A 284 12.35 -19.22 -18.54
C ASP A 284 12.73 -17.76 -18.76
N ASP A 285 12.22 -17.15 -19.83
CA ASP A 285 12.33 -15.73 -20.13
C ASP A 285 11.21 -14.89 -19.51
N THR A 286 10.54 -15.41 -18.48
CA THR A 286 9.54 -14.70 -17.66
C THR A 286 8.31 -14.21 -18.41
N ARG A 287 7.91 -14.91 -19.48
CA ARG A 287 6.58 -14.74 -20.08
C ARG A 287 5.54 -15.51 -19.28
N ILE A 288 4.37 -14.89 -19.14
CA ILE A 288 3.23 -15.42 -18.39
C ILE A 288 2.00 -15.56 -19.28
N SER A 289 1.22 -16.61 -19.02
CA SER A 289 -0.04 -16.90 -19.71
C SER A 289 -0.89 -17.89 -18.91
N GLY A 290 -2.14 -18.10 -19.32
CA GLY A 290 -2.97 -19.18 -18.78
C GLY A 290 -3.73 -18.85 -17.49
N ALA A 291 -3.80 -17.56 -17.12
CA ALA A 291 -4.77 -17.07 -16.15
C ALA A 291 -6.19 -17.45 -16.60
N ARG A 292 -7.03 -17.81 -15.65
CA ARG A 292 -8.47 -18.05 -15.86
C ARG A 292 -9.23 -17.28 -14.80
N GLY A 293 -10.53 -17.14 -14.98
CA GLY A 293 -11.37 -16.59 -13.95
C GLY A 293 -12.82 -16.92 -14.16
N THR A 294 -13.63 -16.47 -13.22
CA THR A 294 -15.10 -16.43 -13.33
C THR A 294 -15.57 -15.00 -13.25
N SER A 295 -16.86 -14.77 -13.54
CA SER A 295 -17.47 -13.44 -13.53
C SER A 295 -17.13 -12.65 -12.25
N ARG A 296 -17.01 -11.32 -12.40
CA ARG A 296 -16.79 -10.42 -11.27
C ARG A 296 -17.79 -10.65 -10.14
N PRO A 297 -17.38 -10.53 -8.86
CA PRO A 297 -18.28 -10.67 -7.73
C PRO A 297 -19.41 -9.61 -7.71
N GLU A 298 -20.58 -10.02 -7.21
CA GLU A 298 -21.74 -9.15 -6.96
C GLU A 298 -21.50 -8.17 -5.79
N THR A 299 -20.56 -8.50 -4.90
CA THR A 299 -20.18 -7.68 -3.75
C THR A 299 -18.73 -7.24 -3.82
N LEU A 300 -18.42 -6.06 -3.28
CA LEU A 300 -17.06 -5.53 -3.16
C LEU A 300 -16.53 -5.68 -1.73
N LYS A 301 -15.23 -5.97 -1.58
CA LYS A 301 -14.53 -5.91 -0.28
C LYS A 301 -14.57 -4.46 0.23
N VAL A 302 -14.80 -4.29 1.52
CA VAL A 302 -14.72 -3.01 2.23
C VAL A 302 -13.72 -3.16 3.36
N SER A 303 -12.72 -2.27 3.40
CA SER A 303 -11.85 -2.12 4.58
C SER A 303 -12.48 -1.12 5.53
N VAL A 304 -12.75 -1.56 6.76
CA VAL A 304 -13.40 -0.78 7.81
C VAL A 304 -12.38 -0.46 8.89
N GLY A 305 -12.14 0.83 9.11
CA GLY A 305 -11.26 1.34 10.15
C GLY A 305 -12.04 1.70 11.40
N TYR A 306 -11.56 1.29 12.57
CA TYR A 306 -12.17 1.59 13.87
C TYR A 306 -11.14 2.00 14.92
N ARG A 307 -11.54 2.81 15.90
CA ARG A 307 -10.67 3.18 17.03
C ARG A 307 -10.46 1.98 17.96
N ALA A 308 -9.26 1.42 17.92
CA ALA A 308 -8.86 0.25 18.71
C ALA A 308 -8.09 0.62 19.99
N GLY A 309 -8.30 1.84 20.49
CA GLY A 309 -7.61 2.39 21.66
C GLY A 309 -6.28 3.05 21.29
N SER A 310 -5.34 3.06 22.24
CA SER A 310 -4.02 3.67 22.07
C SER A 310 -2.93 2.70 22.50
N LYS A 311 -1.76 2.82 21.88
CA LYS A 311 -0.55 2.08 22.22
C LYS A 311 0.45 3.01 22.87
N VAL A 312 0.99 2.61 24.01
CA VAL A 312 2.19 3.22 24.59
C VAL A 312 3.41 2.38 24.24
N GLU A 313 4.49 3.03 23.84
CA GLU A 313 5.83 2.46 23.72
C GLU A 313 6.77 3.32 24.55
N ALA A 314 7.21 2.78 25.69
CA ALA A 314 8.12 3.44 26.62
C ALA A 314 9.44 2.68 26.67
N GLU A 315 10.55 3.40 26.63
CA GLU A 315 11.87 2.80 26.48
C GLU A 315 12.93 3.50 27.32
N ILE A 316 13.91 2.75 27.82
CA ILE A 316 15.09 3.26 28.52
C ILE A 316 16.34 2.46 28.12
N SER A 317 17.49 3.12 28.01
CA SER A 317 18.77 2.52 27.60
C SER A 317 19.69 2.24 28.78
N TYR A 318 20.52 1.21 28.66
CA TYR A 318 21.64 0.91 29.52
C TYR A 318 22.88 0.67 28.68
N ALA A 319 23.99 1.31 29.03
CA ALA A 319 25.26 1.17 28.32
C ALA A 319 26.42 0.85 29.28
N GLY A 320 27.48 0.27 28.73
CA GLY A 320 28.68 -0.15 29.46
C GLY A 320 28.61 -1.60 29.95
N PRO A 321 29.57 -2.03 30.79
CA PRO A 321 29.61 -3.40 31.29
C PRO A 321 28.27 -3.81 31.91
N ASN A 322 27.89 -5.07 31.69
CA ASN A 322 26.69 -5.65 32.29
C ASN A 322 25.39 -4.90 31.93
N ALA A 323 25.32 -4.27 30.74
CA ALA A 323 24.11 -3.56 30.29
C ALA A 323 22.93 -4.52 30.16
N ALA A 324 23.12 -5.68 29.51
CA ALA A 324 22.05 -6.65 29.31
C ALA A 324 21.41 -7.13 30.62
N ALA A 325 22.21 -7.44 31.65
CA ALA A 325 21.66 -7.86 32.95
C ALA A 325 20.89 -6.73 33.66
N ARG A 326 21.36 -5.49 33.54
CA ARG A 326 20.62 -4.31 34.02
C ARG A 326 19.32 -4.11 33.25
N GLY A 327 19.35 -4.27 31.93
CA GLY A 327 18.15 -4.24 31.10
C GLY A 327 17.13 -5.30 31.51
N ALA A 328 17.57 -6.54 31.73
CA ALA A 328 16.73 -7.64 32.19
C ALA A 328 16.09 -7.35 33.57
N LEU A 329 16.89 -6.85 34.52
CA LEU A 329 16.39 -6.45 35.84
C LEU A 329 15.39 -5.30 35.74
N ALA A 330 15.63 -4.32 34.86
CA ALA A 330 14.71 -3.21 34.62
C ALA A 330 13.37 -3.69 34.04
N ALA A 331 13.40 -4.59 33.05
CA ALA A 331 12.20 -5.20 32.48
C ALA A 331 11.41 -5.98 33.54
N GLU A 332 12.11 -6.71 34.41
CA GLU A 332 11.50 -7.44 35.53
C GLU A 332 10.83 -6.49 36.54
N ILE A 333 11.52 -5.41 36.93
CA ILE A 333 10.98 -4.38 37.85
C ILE A 333 9.68 -3.81 37.30
N VAL A 334 9.69 -3.36 36.04
CA VAL A 334 8.50 -2.75 35.42
C VAL A 334 7.36 -3.76 35.33
N THR A 335 7.64 -4.99 34.90
CA THR A 335 6.63 -6.06 34.81
C THR A 335 6.00 -6.37 36.17
N ARG A 336 6.80 -6.41 37.25
CA ARG A 336 6.30 -6.62 38.61
C ARG A 336 5.43 -5.46 39.09
N ARG A 337 5.81 -4.21 38.81
CA ARG A 337 5.02 -3.03 39.22
C ARG A 337 3.71 -2.90 38.43
N LEU A 338 3.72 -3.33 37.18
CA LEU A 338 2.56 -3.36 36.30
C LEU A 338 1.80 -4.70 36.35
N THR A 339 1.84 -5.40 37.48
CA THR A 339 1.12 -6.67 37.65
C THR A 339 -0.37 -6.49 37.33
N GLY A 340 -0.92 -7.36 36.47
CA GLY A 340 -2.31 -7.30 36.01
C GLY A 340 -2.54 -6.39 34.79
N VAL A 341 -1.51 -5.67 34.34
CA VAL A 341 -1.54 -4.92 33.08
C VAL A 341 -0.90 -5.79 31.99
N PRO A 342 -1.56 -5.99 30.83
CA PRO A 342 -1.00 -6.77 29.73
C PRO A 342 0.08 -5.97 29.00
N VAL A 343 1.30 -6.00 29.54
CA VAL A 343 2.47 -5.35 28.94
C VAL A 343 3.40 -6.36 28.27
N ARG A 344 4.07 -5.92 27.21
CA ARG A 344 5.20 -6.62 26.58
C ARG A 344 6.48 -5.87 26.92
N ALA A 345 7.32 -6.46 27.77
CA ALA A 345 8.64 -5.94 28.12
C ALA A 345 9.73 -6.75 27.42
N GLU A 346 10.66 -6.07 26.75
CA GLU A 346 11.72 -6.67 25.93
C GLU A 346 13.04 -5.95 26.17
N VAL A 347 14.15 -6.69 26.12
CA VAL A 347 15.50 -6.13 26.12
C VAL A 347 16.07 -6.31 24.71
N LEU A 348 16.25 -5.19 24.01
CA LEU A 348 16.78 -5.14 22.65
C LEU A 348 18.26 -4.73 22.70
N GLY A 349 19.12 -5.34 21.88
CA GLY A 349 20.56 -5.03 21.85
C GLY A 349 21.43 -6.14 22.42
N GLY A 350 22.62 -5.79 22.92
CA GLY A 350 23.66 -6.73 23.33
C GLY A 350 24.22 -6.48 24.74
N GLU A 351 25.32 -7.16 25.06
CA GLU A 351 25.90 -7.18 26.42
C GLU A 351 26.35 -5.80 26.96
N THR A 352 26.75 -4.90 26.06
CA THR A 352 27.35 -3.59 26.39
C THR A 352 26.45 -2.40 26.06
N ASP A 353 25.37 -2.61 25.31
CA ASP A 353 24.39 -1.59 24.96
C ASP A 353 23.05 -2.27 24.72
N CYS A 354 22.06 -1.93 25.53
CA CYS A 354 20.72 -2.45 25.38
C CYS A 354 19.65 -1.39 25.66
N ARG A 355 18.46 -1.64 25.12
CA ARG A 355 17.25 -0.84 25.23
C ARG A 355 16.16 -1.71 25.83
N VAL A 356 15.66 -1.35 27.00
CA VAL A 356 14.43 -1.94 27.52
C VAL A 356 13.27 -1.23 26.86
N ARG A 357 12.39 -1.99 26.20
CA ARG A 357 11.15 -1.50 25.60
C ARG A 357 9.98 -2.14 26.31
N VAL A 358 9.05 -1.33 26.80
CA VAL A 358 7.79 -1.77 27.39
C VAL A 358 6.65 -1.19 26.58
N ALA A 359 5.76 -2.05 26.10
CA ALA A 359 4.62 -1.65 25.29
C ALA A 359 3.31 -2.20 25.86
N ALA A 360 2.24 -1.41 25.74
CA ALA A 360 0.89 -1.81 26.10
C ALA A 360 -0.12 -1.19 25.14
N ILE A 361 -1.27 -1.85 24.96
CA ILE A 361 -2.42 -1.32 24.22
C ILE A 361 -3.61 -1.29 25.17
N SER A 362 -4.34 -0.18 25.22
CA SER A 362 -5.51 0.00 26.08
C SER A 362 -6.43 1.11 25.57
N HIS A 363 -7.70 1.06 25.96
CA HIS A 363 -8.62 2.19 25.85
C HIS A 363 -8.54 3.16 27.04
N ASP A 364 -7.86 2.76 28.12
CA ASP A 364 -7.63 3.59 29.31
C ASP A 364 -6.33 4.40 29.17
N ALA A 365 -6.48 5.71 28.93
CA ALA A 365 -5.34 6.63 28.81
C ALA A 365 -4.50 6.70 30.09
N ALA A 366 -5.11 6.68 31.27
CA ALA A 366 -4.39 6.75 32.55
C ALA A 366 -3.55 5.49 32.79
N LEU A 367 -3.99 4.34 32.30
CA LEU A 367 -3.19 3.12 32.31
C LEU A 367 -1.95 3.26 31.41
N LEU A 368 -2.10 3.84 30.22
CA LEU A 368 -0.99 4.01 29.28
C LEU A 368 0.05 5.00 29.81
N ASP A 369 -0.39 6.11 30.42
CA ASP A 369 0.48 7.07 31.09
C ASP A 369 1.28 6.38 32.21
N ARG A 370 0.60 5.57 33.05
CA ARG A 370 1.26 4.80 34.11
C ARG A 370 2.34 3.87 33.59
N VAL A 371 2.13 3.21 32.44
CA VAL A 371 3.17 2.35 31.84
C VAL A 371 4.40 3.19 31.46
N GLY A 372 4.18 4.39 30.89
CA GLY A 372 5.24 5.35 30.60
C GLY A 372 6.00 5.77 31.86
N ASP A 373 5.26 6.19 32.88
CA ASP A 373 5.80 6.65 34.17
C ASP A 373 6.64 5.56 34.85
N GLU A 374 6.19 4.30 34.82
CA GLU A 374 6.94 3.20 35.43
C GLU A 374 8.29 2.96 34.75
N VAL A 375 8.36 3.09 33.42
CA VAL A 375 9.63 3.00 32.69
C VAL A 375 10.49 4.23 32.95
N GLU A 376 9.91 5.43 32.97
CA GLU A 376 10.66 6.67 33.27
C GLU A 376 11.26 6.62 34.68
N SER A 377 10.52 6.09 35.65
CA SER A 377 10.94 6.00 37.04
C SER A 377 12.25 5.24 37.23
N LEU A 378 12.62 4.36 36.27
CA LEU A 378 13.86 3.58 36.31
C LEU A 378 15.12 4.44 36.33
N TYR A 379 15.04 5.73 35.97
CA TYR A 379 16.15 6.67 36.15
C TYR A 379 16.73 6.66 37.57
N THR A 380 15.86 6.58 38.57
CA THR A 380 16.25 6.65 40.00
C THR A 380 15.71 5.48 40.82
N ASN A 381 14.78 4.70 40.27
CA ASN A 381 14.14 3.57 40.91
C ASN A 381 14.39 2.26 40.15
N GLY A 382 15.42 2.24 39.30
CA GLY A 382 15.83 1.10 38.50
C GLY A 382 17.31 0.77 38.68
N PRO A 383 17.83 -0.17 37.87
CA PRO A 383 19.25 -0.52 37.85
C PRO A 383 20.14 0.68 37.52
N ALA A 384 21.41 0.62 37.95
CA ALA A 384 22.34 1.74 37.79
C ALA A 384 22.54 2.14 36.31
N GLY A 385 22.64 3.44 36.04
CA GLY A 385 23.04 3.97 34.72
C GLY A 385 21.99 3.81 33.63
N GLY A 386 20.69 3.81 33.98
CA GLY A 386 19.60 3.96 33.02
C GLY A 386 19.56 5.38 32.45
N GLY A 387 19.30 5.51 31.14
CA GLY A 387 19.25 6.81 30.48
C GLY A 387 18.55 6.80 29.14
N GLY A 388 18.36 7.97 28.54
CA GLY A 388 17.80 8.11 27.19
C GLY A 388 16.33 7.68 27.10
N PHE A 389 15.56 7.88 28.17
CA PHE A 389 14.12 7.58 28.21
C PHE A 389 13.36 8.24 27.06
N ARG A 390 12.43 7.49 26.47
CA ARG A 390 11.46 8.02 25.50
C ARG A 390 10.14 7.27 25.69
N ALA A 391 9.03 7.99 25.63
CA ALA A 391 7.71 7.39 25.56
C ALA A 391 6.88 8.05 24.47
N HIS A 392 6.10 7.23 23.77
CA HIS A 392 5.15 7.68 22.76
C HIS A 392 3.83 6.97 22.99
N VAL A 393 2.75 7.75 23.09
CA VAL A 393 1.37 7.25 23.03
C VAL A 393 0.82 7.58 21.66
N THR A 394 0.31 6.56 20.95
CA THR A 394 -0.23 6.71 19.60
C THR A 394 -1.59 6.04 19.51
N GLU A 395 -2.58 6.72 18.93
CA GLU A 395 -3.89 6.13 18.62
C GLU A 395 -3.71 4.94 17.66
N VAL A 396 -4.41 3.84 17.94
CA VAL A 396 -4.42 2.63 17.11
C VAL A 396 -5.73 2.58 16.35
N ILE A 397 -5.64 2.56 15.02
CA ILE A 397 -6.78 2.21 14.17
C ILE A 397 -6.69 0.72 13.85
N GLY A 398 -7.70 -0.02 14.31
CA GLY A 398 -7.92 -1.39 13.90
C GLY A 398 -8.54 -1.44 12.51
N ILE A 399 -8.26 -2.51 11.78
CA ILE A 399 -8.89 -2.79 10.49
C ILE A 399 -9.73 -4.05 10.65
N ALA A 400 -10.94 -4.01 10.09
CA ALA A 400 -11.80 -5.16 9.85
C ALA A 400 -12.20 -5.17 8.37
N SER A 401 -12.59 -6.33 7.86
CA SER A 401 -13.07 -6.49 6.49
C SER A 401 -14.53 -6.91 6.49
N THR A 402 -15.29 -6.39 5.53
CA THR A 402 -16.66 -6.85 5.22
C THR A 402 -16.89 -6.76 3.71
N THR A 403 -18.11 -7.02 3.27
CA THR A 403 -18.54 -6.75 1.89
C THR A 403 -19.69 -5.75 1.84
N ILE A 404 -19.87 -5.16 0.66
CA ILE A 404 -21.03 -4.35 0.31
C ILE A 404 -21.51 -4.73 -1.10
N PRO A 405 -22.83 -4.73 -1.39
CA PRO A 405 -23.32 -4.91 -2.76
C PRO A 405 -22.73 -3.86 -3.70
N ARG A 406 -22.32 -4.28 -4.91
CA ARG A 406 -21.68 -3.38 -5.88
C ARG A 406 -22.55 -2.17 -6.21
N GLU A 407 -23.86 -2.38 -6.34
CA GLU A 407 -24.85 -1.35 -6.68
C GLU A 407 -25.02 -0.26 -5.61
N ALA A 408 -24.56 -0.50 -4.37
CA ALA A 408 -24.53 0.50 -3.33
C ALA A 408 -23.36 1.48 -3.49
N VAL A 409 -22.30 1.08 -4.21
CA VAL A 409 -21.10 1.89 -4.45
C VAL A 409 -21.30 2.72 -5.72
N ARG A 410 -21.06 4.03 -5.62
CA ARG A 410 -21.30 4.98 -6.72
C ARG A 410 -20.03 5.74 -7.10
N PRO A 411 -19.14 5.13 -7.92
CA PRO A 411 -17.94 5.80 -8.37
C PRO A 411 -18.25 7.02 -9.22
N SER A 412 -17.40 8.04 -9.12
CA SER A 412 -17.50 9.25 -9.96
C SER A 412 -16.12 9.75 -10.36
N VAL A 413 -16.05 10.42 -11.51
CA VAL A 413 -14.82 11.02 -12.03
C VAL A 413 -14.96 12.53 -12.07
N THR A 414 -14.02 13.23 -11.44
CA THR A 414 -13.90 14.69 -11.51
C THR A 414 -12.66 15.06 -12.32
N PHE A 415 -12.82 15.89 -13.35
CA PHE A 415 -11.70 16.38 -14.16
C PHE A 415 -11.27 17.78 -13.71
N LEU A 416 -9.96 17.98 -13.60
CA LEU A 416 -9.31 19.25 -13.32
C LEU A 416 -8.42 19.59 -14.52
N GLU A 417 -8.75 20.66 -15.22
CA GLU A 417 -7.97 21.16 -16.36
C GLU A 417 -6.82 22.05 -15.87
N VAL A 418 -5.61 21.79 -16.36
CA VAL A 418 -4.44 22.64 -16.14
C VAL A 418 -4.13 23.34 -17.46
N PRO A 419 -4.51 24.62 -17.62
CA PRO A 419 -4.32 25.33 -18.87
C PRO A 419 -2.83 25.51 -19.17
N GLY A 420 -2.48 25.49 -20.46
CA GLY A 420 -1.16 25.94 -20.90
C GLY A 420 -0.95 27.40 -20.55
N ALA A 421 0.29 27.78 -20.27
CA ALA A 421 0.65 29.19 -20.22
C ALA A 421 0.25 29.82 -21.56
N THR A 422 -0.70 30.74 -21.54
CA THR A 422 -1.02 31.57 -22.70
C THR A 422 0.26 32.30 -23.09
N ALA A 423 0.77 31.99 -24.28
CA ALA A 423 1.96 32.62 -24.86
C ALA A 423 1.79 34.12 -25.07
#